data_AF-A0A850RCC5-F1
#
_entry.id   AF-A0A850RCC5-F1
#
_cell.length_a   1.000
_cell.length_b   1.000
_cell.length_c   1.000
_cell.angle_alpha   90.00
_cell.angle_beta   90.00
_cell.angle_gamma   90.00
#
_symmetry.space_group_name_H-M   'P 1'
#
loop_
_entity.id
_entity.type
_entity.pdbx_description
1 polymer ?
#
loop_
_entity_poly.entity_id
_entity_poly.type
_entity_poly.pdbx_seq_one_letter_code
_entity_poly.pdbx_strand_id
1 'polypeptide(L)' 'MANKKSFEDNLATLQEIVDQLQKGDVPLEQAMTKFQTGMQLIQELDQTLKQAEQKLTKVMDTNGQESDFQLDSSSKDEA' A
#
# COMPACT_ATOMS: atom_id res chain seq x y z
N MET A 1 -13.41 -19.92 4.87
CA MET A 1 -12.73 -19.03 3.90
C MET A 1 -12.08 -17.92 4.71
N ALA A 2 -10.76 -17.80 4.67
CA ALA A 2 -10.07 -16.77 5.43
C ALA A 2 -10.43 -15.40 4.81
N ASN A 3 -11.13 -14.56 5.57
CA ASN A 3 -11.50 -13.23 5.14
C ASN A 3 -10.23 -12.38 5.15
N LYS A 4 -9.54 -12.30 4.01
CA LYS A 4 -8.38 -11.42 3.85
C LYS A 4 -8.88 -9.99 3.99
N LYS A 5 -8.34 -9.24 4.96
CA LYS A 5 -8.67 -7.82 5.14
C LYS A 5 -8.43 -7.05 3.84
N SER A 6 -9.31 -6.09 3.56
CA SER A 6 -9.15 -5.20 2.41
C SER A 6 -7.97 -4.26 2.61
N PHE A 7 -7.57 -3.55 1.54
CA PHE A 7 -6.54 -2.52 1.62
C PHE A 7 -6.94 -1.43 2.62
N GLU A 8 -8.20 -1.01 2.55
CA GLU A 8 -8.81 0.01 3.40
C GLU A 8 -8.85 -0.43 4.87
N ASP A 9 -9.18 -1.70 5.15
CA ASP A 9 -9.17 -2.23 6.52
C ASP A 9 -7.75 -2.26 7.10
N ASN A 10 -6.76 -2.66 6.29
CA ASN A 10 -5.36 -2.70 6.70
C ASN A 10 -4.81 -1.28 6.93
N LEU A 11 -5.19 -0.33 6.09
CA LEU A 11 -4.83 1.08 6.24
C LEU A 11 -5.43 1.69 7.51
N ALA A 12 -6.71 1.44 7.77
CA ALA A 12 -7.37 1.88 9.01
C ALA A 12 -6.69 1.28 10.26
N THR A 13 -6.35 -0.02 10.21
CA THR A 13 -5.63 -0.70 11.30
C THR A 13 -4.25 -0.04 11.53
N LEU A 14 -3.53 0.31 10.46
CA LEU A 14 -2.23 0.99 10.57
C LEU A 14 -2.37 2.37 11.20
N GLN A 15 -3.40 3.14 10.83
CA GLN A 15 -3.68 4.45 11.44
C GLN A 15 -3.95 4.34 12.94
N GLU A 16 -4.77 3.38 13.36
CA GLU A 16 -5.03 3.14 14.79
C GLU A 16 -3.74 2.79 15.55
N ILE A 17 -2.86 2.00 14.95
CA ILE A 17 -1.55 1.66 15.54
C ILE A 17 -0.69 2.92 15.72
N VAL A 18 -0.61 3.77 14.70
CA VAL A 18 0.15 5.03 14.74
C VAL A 18 -0.40 5.94 15.83
N ASP A 19 -1.72 6.12 15.89
CA ASP A 19 -2.38 6.96 16.90
C ASP A 19 -2.09 6.46 18.32
N GLN A 20 -2.12 5.15 18.53
CA GLN A 20 -1.82 4.55 19.83
C GLN A 20 -0.35 4.73 20.23
N LEU A 21 0.58 4.58 19.28
CA LEU A 21 2.00 4.80 19.52
C LEU A 21 2.31 6.29 19.81
N GLN A 22 1.66 7.22 19.10
CA GLN A 22 1.84 8.66 19.29
C GLN A 22 1.31 9.15 20.64
N LYS A 23 0.24 8.56 21.15
CA LYS A 23 -0.31 8.90 22.47
C LYS A 23 0.66 8.61 23.62
N GLY A 24 1.57 7.65 23.45
CA GLY A 24 2.59 7.33 24.45
C GLY A 24 2.09 6.60 25.71
N ASP A 25 0.78 6.37 25.83
CA ASP A 25 0.15 5.67 26.97
C ASP A 25 0.24 4.13 26.87
N VAL A 26 0.97 3.61 25.89
CA VAL A 26 1.11 2.18 25.64
C VAL A 26 2.38 1.65 26.32
N PRO A 27 2.30 0.58 27.14
CA PRO A 27 3.48 -0.05 27.74
C PRO A 27 4.52 -0.44 26.68
N LEU A 28 5.80 -0.34 27.01
CA LEU A 28 6.91 -0.56 26.06
C LEU A 28 6.78 -1.87 25.27
N GLU A 29 6.48 -2.99 25.94
CA GLU A 29 6.33 -4.29 25.28
C GLU A 29 5.20 -4.28 24.24
N GLN A 30 4.06 -3.68 24.58
CA GLN A 30 2.94 -3.54 23.65
C GLN A 30 3.27 -2.57 22.51
N ALA A 31 4.02 -1.50 22.79
CA ALA A 31 4.48 -0.57 21.79
C ALA A 31 5.42 -1.26 20.77
N MET A 32 6.30 -2.14 21.24
CA MET A 32 7.15 -2.96 20.36
C MET A 32 6.33 -3.90 19.48
N THR A 33 5.32 -4.58 20.05
CA THR A 33 4.43 -5.44 19.26
C THR A 33 3.66 -4.62 18.20
N LYS A 34 3.06 -3.50 18.60
CA LYS A 34 2.33 -2.59 17.70
C LYS A 34 3.21 -2.06 16.58
N PHE A 35 4.45 -1.67 16.90
CA PHE A 35 5.42 -1.24 15.91
C PHE A 35 5.72 -2.34 14.89
N GLN A 36 5.97 -3.56 15.35
CA GLN A 36 6.24 -4.69 14.46
C GLN A 36 5.04 -5.02 13.55
N THR A 37 3.82 -5.00 14.10
CA THR A 37 2.59 -5.15 13.31
C THR A 37 2.43 -4.02 12.30
N GLY A 38 2.69 -2.77 12.69
CA GLY A 38 2.64 -1.61 11.80
C GLY A 38 3.62 -1.75 10.63
N MET A 39 4.84 -2.21 10.89
CA MET A 39 5.85 -2.47 9.84
C MET A 39 5.40 -3.54 8.84
N GLN A 40 4.76 -4.61 9.31
CA GLN A 40 4.20 -5.65 8.43
C GLN A 40 3.07 -5.09 7.57
N LEU A 41 2.15 -4.33 8.16
CA LEU A 41 1.05 -3.69 7.42
C LEU A 41 1.57 -2.73 6.34
N ILE A 42 2.60 -1.93 6.65
CA ILE A 42 3.24 -1.05 5.66
C ILE A 42 3.77 -1.85 4.47
N GLN A 43 4.45 -2.97 4.70
CA GLN A 43 4.95 -3.83 3.63
C GLN A 43 3.84 -4.42 2.78
N GLU A 44 2.74 -4.86 3.39
CA GLU A 44 1.58 -5.41 2.67
C GLU A 44 0.87 -4.37 1.82
N LEU A 45 0.68 -3.16 2.36
CA LEU A 45 0.05 -2.04 1.66
C LEU A 45 0.90 -1.60 0.46
N ASP A 46 2.22 -1.43 0.65
CA ASP A 46 3.16 -1.11 -0.42
C ASP A 46 3.16 -2.17 -1.54
N GLN A 47 3.17 -3.45 -1.16
CA GLN A 47 3.08 -4.54 -2.13
C GLN A 47 1.77 -4.52 -2.92
N THR A 48 0.65 -4.19 -2.26
CA THR A 48 -0.65 -4.09 -2.90
C THR A 48 -0.69 -2.94 -3.91
N LEU A 49 -0.14 -1.78 -3.54
CA LEU A 49 -0.03 -0.62 -4.43
C LEU A 49 0.86 -0.92 -5.64
N LYS A 50 2.02 -1.54 -5.43
CA LYS A 50 2.92 -1.95 -6.52
C LYS A 50 2.25 -2.93 -7.49
N GLN A 51 1.47 -3.87 -6.96
CA GLN A 51 0.70 -4.79 -7.80
C GLN A 51 -0.40 -4.09 -8.60
N ALA A 52 -1.06 -3.09 -8.01
CA ALA A 52 -2.04 -2.28 -8.71
C ALA A 52 -1.38 -1.44 -9.82
N GLU A 53 -0.26 -0.80 -9.52
CA GLU A 53 0.54 -0.04 -10.48
C GLU A 53 1.00 -0.93 -11.63
N GLN A 54 1.56 -2.11 -11.34
CA GLN A 54 1.95 -3.08 -12.37
C GLN A 54 0.81 -3.54 -13.27
N LYS A 55 -0.41 -3.66 -12.72
CA LYS A 55 -1.59 -4.00 -13.52
C LYS A 55 -2.06 -2.84 -14.39
N LEU A 56 -1.86 -1.60 -13.95
CA LEU A 56 -2.14 -0.42 -14.76
C LEU A 56 -1.09 -0.20 -15.84
N THR A 57 0.19 -0.49 -15.55
CA THR A 57 1.28 -0.41 -16.54
C THR A 57 1.27 -1.58 -17.52
N LYS A 58 0.51 -2.65 -17.28
CA LYS A 58 0.34 -3.76 -18.20
C LYS A 58 -1.10 -3.79 -18.73
N VAL A 59 -1.35 -3.05 -19.81
CA VAL A 59 -2.61 -3.13 -20.53
C VAL A 59 -2.42 -4.06 -21.72
N MET A 60 -3.19 -5.14 -21.75
CA MET A 60 -3.23 -6.08 -22.87
C MET A 60 -4.02 -5.44 -24.00
N ASP A 61 -3.43 -5.33 -25.19
CA ASP A 61 -4.13 -4.81 -26.37
C ASP A 61 -5.19 -5.81 -26.86
N THR A 62 -6.06 -5.39 -27.80
CA THR A 62 -7.10 -6.26 -28.38
C THR A 62 -6.55 -7.45 -29.18
N ASN A 63 -5.25 -7.47 -29.45
CA ASN A 63 -4.55 -8.52 -30.19
C ASN A 63 -3.80 -9.49 -29.27
N GLY A 64 -3.90 -9.32 -27.95
CA GLY A 64 -3.27 -10.15 -26.94
C GLY A 64 -1.77 -9.89 -26.74
N GLN A 65 -1.25 -8.76 -27.21
CA GLN A 65 0.13 -8.34 -26.94
C GLN A 65 0.19 -7.56 -25.62
N GLU A 66 1.08 -7.98 -24.72
CA GLU A 66 1.44 -7.20 -23.53
C GLU A 66 2.27 -5.99 -23.98
N SER A 67 1.73 -4.78 -23.81
CA SER A 67 2.48 -3.54 -24.01
C SER A 67 2.63 -2.84 -22.66
N ASP A 68 3.83 -2.30 -22.41
CA ASP A 68 4.02 -1.39 -21.29
C ASP A 68 3.19 -0.14 -21.55
N PHE A 69 2.15 0.05 -20.75
CA PHE A 69 1.36 1.27 -20.68
C PHE A 69 2.26 2.36 -20.09
N GLN A 70 2.96 3.06 -20.99
CA GLN A 70 3.67 4.28 -20.68
C GLN A 70 2.61 5.34 -20.38
N LEU A 71 2.33 5.56 -19.09
CA LEU A 71 1.68 6.77 -18.65
C LEU A 71 2.67 7.90 -18.93
N ASP A 72 2.56 8.49 -20.12
CA ASP A 72 3.41 9.60 -20.53
C ASP A 72 3.18 10.74 -19.54
N SER A 73 4.10 10.92 -18.60
CA SER A 73 4.15 12.06 -17.70
C SER A 73 4.65 13.31 -18.45
N SER A 74 4.30 13.47 -19.72
CA SER A 74 4.49 14.70 -20.50
C SER A 74 3.36 15.70 -20.21
N SER A 75 3.22 16.07 -18.93
CA SER A 75 2.77 17.44 -18.64
C SER A 75 3.97 18.36 -18.85
N LYS A 76 4.07 18.80 -20.10
CA LYS A 76 4.96 19.83 -20.62
C LYS A 76 4.59 21.18 -19.98
N ASP A 77 5.55 21.86 -19.36
CA ASP A 77 5.61 23.33 -19.22
C ASP A 77 7.12 23.66 -19.30
N GLU A 78 7.68 23.84 -20.50
CA GLU A 78 7.82 25.13 -21.21
C GLU A 78 8.69 26.16 -20.46
N ALA A 79 10.01 26.13 -20.73
CA ALA A 79 10.86 27.25 -21.19
C ALA A 79 12.35 26.96 -20.94
#